data_AF-A0A8C6V134-F1
#
_entry.id   AF-A0A8C6V134-F1
#
_cell.length_a   1.000
_cell.length_b   1.000
_cell.length_c   1.000
_cell.angle_alpha   90.00
_cell.angle_beta   90.00
_cell.angle_gamma   90.00
#
_symmetry.space_group_name_H-M   'P 1'
#
loop_
_entity.id
_entity.type
_entity.pdbx_description
1 polymer ?
#
loop_
_entity_poly.entity_id
_entity_poly.type
_entity_poly.pdbx_seq_one_letter_code
_entity_poly.pdbx_strand_id
1 'polypeptide(L)'
;MDSDKMDENDWRYHGEGNKSLVVSHIQVMLRLLKYPAADSENPPQTAEQAYRQIQNIVDFTSSVMSSLIGDEYRPFHLFHFHLSVSVLRPLNLSLPSAWRCNKVMDIYSGCALCLPNLTTPLYHQPTLMPPPLCIEIKPKCGFLPSSKHVSKEIKTRVCRFCMHQHYKVSNGMWRKRSLYCPLDLFSGSGLPSDCVLSRILHTQLLDSLDIEGLFPLYRRVEQHLHQFPKERSRLQVDGPYDEAFLEKIQKCPSEDDGSVEFAASKSGDDSKDCSVMITLCPRQRKTTTSRGQYNTCFSDVYNPPPHTFLRQASTFSHISH
;
A
#
# COMPACT_ATOMS: atom_id res chain seq x y z
N MET A 1 9.35 12.41 -15.57
CA MET A 1 9.12 11.80 -16.89
C MET A 1 8.22 12.76 -17.65
N ASP A 2 8.57 13.13 -18.87
CA ASP A 2 7.64 13.84 -19.76
C ASP A 2 6.63 12.82 -20.30
N SER A 3 5.33 13.15 -20.22
CA SER A 3 4.23 12.27 -20.67
C SER A 3 4.30 11.90 -22.15
N ASP A 4 5.01 12.70 -22.96
CA ASP A 4 5.10 12.54 -24.42
C ASP A 4 6.24 11.61 -24.88
N LYS A 5 6.97 10.97 -23.96
CA LYS A 5 8.08 10.03 -24.28
C LYS A 5 7.92 8.65 -23.65
N MET A 6 6.70 8.20 -23.38
CA MET A 6 6.47 6.84 -22.87
C MET A 6 6.24 5.88 -24.03
N ASP A 7 7.20 5.00 -24.32
CA ASP A 7 7.01 3.86 -25.23
C ASP A 7 6.19 2.78 -24.51
N GLU A 8 5.08 2.35 -25.12
CA GLU A 8 4.20 1.31 -24.61
C GLU A 8 4.90 -0.04 -24.43
N ASN A 9 5.93 -0.32 -25.24
CA ASN A 9 6.66 -1.59 -25.23
C ASN A 9 7.61 -1.74 -24.03
N ASP A 10 7.92 -0.62 -23.37
CA ASP A 10 8.83 -0.59 -22.23
C ASP A 10 8.15 -1.01 -20.91
N TRP A 11 6.82 -0.94 -20.86
CA TRP A 11 6.05 -1.26 -19.67
C TRP A 11 5.55 -2.69 -19.69
N ARG A 12 5.71 -3.38 -18.56
CA ARG A 12 5.30 -4.77 -18.41
C ARG A 12 4.30 -4.92 -17.28
N TYR A 13 3.35 -5.84 -17.45
CA TYR A 13 2.49 -6.29 -16.37
C TYR A 13 3.34 -6.76 -15.19
N HIS A 14 3.09 -6.21 -13.99
CA HIS A 14 3.78 -6.62 -12.77
C HIS A 14 2.87 -7.42 -11.85
N GLY A 15 1.63 -6.97 -11.68
CA GLY A 15 0.67 -7.64 -10.81
C GLY A 15 -0.64 -6.89 -10.70
N GLU A 16 -1.62 -7.51 -10.04
CA GLU A 16 -2.95 -6.94 -9.92
C GLU A 16 -3.62 -7.27 -8.58
N GLY A 17 -4.33 -6.29 -8.03
CA GLY A 17 -5.20 -6.36 -6.87
C GLY A 17 -6.68 -6.24 -7.25
N ASN A 18 -7.58 -6.26 -6.27
CA ASN A 18 -9.02 -6.06 -6.53
C ASN A 18 -9.37 -4.60 -6.82
N LYS A 19 -8.51 -3.64 -6.47
CA LYS A 19 -8.76 -2.19 -6.63
C LYS A 19 -7.76 -1.50 -7.57
N SER A 20 -6.67 -2.18 -7.94
CA SER A 20 -5.60 -1.57 -8.73
C SER A 20 -4.83 -2.59 -9.55
N LEU A 21 -4.27 -2.14 -10.67
CA LEU A 21 -3.33 -2.86 -11.52
C LEU A 21 -1.95 -2.19 -11.44
N VAL A 22 -0.87 -2.97 -11.52
CA VAL A 22 0.50 -2.46 -11.48
C VAL A 22 1.24 -2.87 -12.74
N VAL A 23 1.82 -1.88 -13.41
CA VAL A 23 2.81 -2.06 -14.49
C VAL A 23 4.16 -1.52 -14.03
N SER A 24 5.25 -2.08 -14.57
CA SER A 24 6.60 -1.69 -14.20
C SER A 24 7.47 -1.43 -15.42
N HIS A 25 8.34 -0.42 -15.32
CA HIS A 25 9.40 -0.11 -16.26
C HIS A 25 10.69 0.16 -15.48
N ILE A 26 11.68 -0.71 -15.66
CA ILE A 26 13.00 -0.65 -14.98
C ILE A 26 12.83 -0.45 -13.46
N GLN A 27 13.11 0.75 -12.95
CA GLN A 27 13.11 1.11 -11.53
C GLN A 27 11.81 1.77 -11.06
N VAL A 28 10.82 1.90 -11.94
CA VAL A 28 9.56 2.60 -11.66
C VAL A 28 8.38 1.65 -11.87
N MET A 29 7.36 1.79 -11.02
CA MET A 29 6.07 1.15 -11.17
C MET A 29 4.96 2.19 -11.24
N LEU A 30 3.93 1.90 -12.03
CA LEU A 30 2.69 2.66 -12.05
C LEU A 30 1.57 1.78 -11.52
N ARG A 31 0.91 2.27 -10.48
CA ARG A 31 -0.30 1.67 -9.91
C ARG A 31 -1.51 2.45 -10.42
N LEU A 32 -2.30 1.77 -11.24
CA LEU A 32 -3.48 2.27 -11.93
C LEU A 32 -4.74 1.82 -11.20
N LEU A 33 -5.77 2.67 -11.15
CA LEU A 33 -7.04 2.34 -10.51
C LEU A 33 -7.83 1.32 -11.35
N LYS A 34 -8.71 0.56 -10.68
CA LYS A 34 -9.65 -0.36 -11.31
C LYS A 34 -11.09 -0.07 -10.90
N TYR A 35 -12.02 -0.26 -11.83
CA TYR A 35 -13.46 -0.21 -11.56
C TYR A 35 -14.19 -1.44 -12.14
N PRO A 36 -15.43 -1.75 -11.69
CA PRO A 36 -16.20 -2.88 -12.19
C PRO A 36 -16.37 -2.86 -13.72
N ALA A 37 -16.18 -4.01 -14.37
CA ALA A 37 -16.31 -4.11 -15.83
C ALA A 37 -17.72 -3.76 -16.33
N ALA A 38 -18.75 -3.96 -15.50
CA ALA A 38 -20.13 -3.57 -15.80
C ALA A 38 -20.29 -2.05 -16.01
N ASP A 39 -19.39 -1.23 -15.45
CA ASP A 39 -19.41 0.23 -15.55
C ASP A 39 -18.51 0.75 -16.68
N SER A 40 -18.04 -0.11 -17.61
CA SER A 40 -17.11 0.32 -18.67
C SER A 40 -17.71 1.29 -19.68
N GLU A 41 -19.02 1.27 -19.88
CA GLU A 41 -19.72 2.21 -20.77
C GLU A 41 -19.91 3.59 -20.12
N ASN A 42 -19.97 3.65 -18.79
CA ASN A 42 -20.13 4.86 -18.01
C ASN A 42 -19.12 4.86 -16.85
N PRO A 43 -17.89 5.36 -17.08
CA PRO A 43 -16.85 5.34 -16.06
C PRO A 43 -17.38 5.92 -14.74
N PRO A 44 -17.24 5.19 -13.62
CA PRO A 44 -17.95 5.54 -12.39
C PRO A 44 -17.40 6.77 -11.67
N GLN A 45 -16.33 7.38 -12.20
CA GLN A 45 -15.68 8.52 -11.59
C GLN A 45 -15.07 9.49 -12.61
N THR A 46 -15.00 10.77 -12.25
CA THR A 46 -14.31 11.81 -13.03
C THR A 46 -12.79 11.78 -12.80
N ALA A 47 -12.03 12.45 -13.67
CA ALA A 47 -10.58 12.60 -13.50
C ALA A 47 -10.22 13.27 -12.17
N GLU A 48 -11.00 14.27 -11.72
CA GLU A 48 -10.80 14.96 -10.45
C GLU A 48 -11.06 14.04 -9.25
N GLN A 49 -12.04 13.14 -9.35
CA GLN A 49 -12.32 12.16 -8.30
C GLN A 49 -11.20 11.12 -8.22
N ALA A 50 -10.73 10.61 -9.37
CA ALA A 50 -9.59 9.70 -9.42
C ALA A 50 -8.31 10.35 -8.88
N TYR A 51 -8.07 11.61 -9.24
CA TYR A 51 -6.97 12.42 -8.72
C TYR A 51 -7.04 12.53 -7.19
N ARG A 52 -8.19 12.92 -6.64
CA ARG A 52 -8.39 13.03 -5.19
C ARG A 52 -8.16 11.69 -4.48
N GLN A 53 -8.60 10.58 -5.07
CA GLN A 53 -8.34 9.25 -4.50
C GLN A 53 -6.85 8.94 -4.43
N ILE A 54 -6.09 9.21 -5.50
CA ILE A 54 -4.64 8.97 -5.51
C ILE A 54 -3.92 9.92 -4.54
N GLN A 55 -4.32 11.19 -4.50
CA GLN A 55 -3.74 12.17 -3.57
C GLN A 55 -3.99 11.75 -2.12
N ASN A 56 -5.21 11.31 -1.81
CA ASN A 56 -5.55 10.75 -0.51
C ASN A 56 -4.68 9.53 -0.13
N ILE A 57 -4.33 8.66 -1.08
CA ILE A 57 -3.40 7.55 -0.83
C ILE A 57 -2.00 8.08 -0.48
N VAL A 58 -1.53 9.10 -1.21
CA VAL A 58 -0.22 9.73 -0.95
C VAL A 58 -0.22 10.36 0.44
N ASP A 59 -1.20 11.21 0.73
CA ASP A 59 -1.32 11.94 1.99
C ASP A 59 -1.44 10.99 3.19
N PHE A 60 -2.30 9.98 3.10
CA PHE A 60 -2.42 8.96 4.14
C PHE A 60 -1.11 8.22 4.36
N THR A 61 -0.38 7.91 3.29
CA THR A 61 0.90 7.21 3.41
C THR A 61 1.97 8.10 4.03
N SER A 62 2.07 9.37 3.63
CA SER A 62 3.10 10.30 4.12
C SER A 62 2.82 10.89 5.50
N SER A 63 1.55 11.08 5.85
CA SER A 63 1.17 11.80 7.07
C SER A 63 0.68 10.86 8.16
N VAL A 64 0.11 9.70 7.83
CA VAL A 64 -0.39 8.73 8.82
C VAL A 64 0.53 7.53 8.93
N MET A 65 0.73 6.79 7.83
CA MET A 65 1.50 5.53 7.88
C MET A 65 2.98 5.74 8.20
N SER A 66 3.58 6.85 7.73
CA SER A 66 4.95 7.25 8.10
C SER A 66 5.13 7.38 9.61
N SER A 67 4.18 8.01 10.32
CA SER A 67 4.27 8.17 11.78
C SER A 67 4.00 6.87 12.54
N LEU A 68 3.18 5.96 11.99
CA LEU A 68 2.80 4.70 12.64
C LEU A 68 3.81 3.57 12.41
N ILE A 69 4.35 3.46 11.21
CA ILE A 69 5.28 2.39 10.82
C ILE A 69 6.74 2.88 10.80
N GLY A 70 6.99 4.14 10.48
CA GLY A 70 8.31 4.73 10.32
C GLY A 70 8.64 5.06 8.87
N ASP A 71 9.26 6.22 8.66
CA ASP A 71 9.66 6.72 7.34
C ASP A 71 10.65 5.79 6.63
N GLU A 72 11.44 5.03 7.38
CA GLU A 72 12.42 4.08 6.86
C GLU A 72 11.79 2.90 6.10
N TYR A 73 10.50 2.62 6.35
CA TYR A 73 9.77 1.52 5.71
C TYR A 73 8.83 1.98 4.59
N ARG A 74 8.75 3.29 4.32
CA ARG A 74 7.92 3.85 3.26
C ARG A 74 8.67 3.83 1.92
N PRO A 75 7.98 3.59 0.78
CA PRO A 75 8.55 3.91 -0.52
C PRO A 75 8.84 5.43 -0.60
N PHE A 76 10.12 5.81 -0.71
CA PHE A 76 10.58 7.21 -0.62
C PHE A 76 9.99 8.15 -1.69
N HIS A 77 9.34 7.62 -2.73
CA HIS A 77 8.89 8.36 -3.91
C HIS A 77 7.48 7.93 -4.32
N LEU A 78 6.46 8.57 -3.75
CA LEU A 78 5.07 8.42 -4.16
C LEU A 78 4.63 9.71 -4.82
N PHE A 79 4.33 9.65 -6.11
CA PHE A 79 3.86 10.80 -6.87
C PHE A 79 2.64 10.41 -7.68
N HIS A 80 1.65 11.30 -7.76
CA HIS A 80 0.62 11.15 -8.77
C HIS A 80 1.20 11.52 -10.14
N PHE A 81 0.73 10.87 -11.18
CA PHE A 81 1.13 11.16 -12.56
C PHE A 81 -0.10 11.13 -13.46
N HIS A 82 -0.18 12.09 -14.37
CA HIS A 82 -1.24 12.13 -15.38
C HIS A 82 -0.69 11.58 -16.70
N LEU A 83 -1.32 10.50 -17.17
CA LEU A 83 -1.02 9.78 -18.40
C LEU A 83 -2.10 10.09 -19.43
N SER A 84 -1.69 10.25 -20.68
CA SER A 84 -2.65 10.38 -21.78
C SER A 84 -3.35 9.05 -22.06
N VAL A 85 -4.60 9.13 -22.52
CA VAL A 85 -5.39 7.95 -22.92
C VAL A 85 -4.70 7.17 -24.05
N SER A 86 -3.92 7.85 -24.90
CA SER A 86 -3.15 7.24 -25.98
C SER A 86 -2.05 6.31 -25.48
N VAL A 87 -1.52 6.50 -24.27
CA VAL A 87 -0.55 5.59 -23.63
C VAL A 87 -1.27 4.45 -22.91
N LEU A 88 -2.37 4.75 -22.21
CA LEU A 88 -3.07 3.75 -21.39
C LEU A 88 -3.84 2.70 -22.20
N ARG A 89 -4.38 3.06 -23.37
CA ARG A 89 -5.17 2.14 -24.19
C ARG A 89 -4.33 1.00 -24.76
N PRO A 90 -3.17 1.23 -25.41
CA PRO A 90 -2.31 0.14 -25.87
C PRO A 90 -1.78 -0.73 -24.74
N LEU A 91 -1.42 -0.11 -23.61
CA LEU A 91 -1.07 -0.83 -22.39
C LEU A 91 -2.21 -1.76 -21.97
N ASN A 92 -3.45 -1.30 -21.89
CA ASN A 92 -4.59 -2.15 -21.54
C ASN A 92 -4.76 -3.37 -22.46
N LEU A 93 -4.47 -3.22 -23.76
CA LEU A 93 -4.56 -4.29 -24.73
C LEU A 93 -3.42 -5.31 -24.63
N SER A 94 -2.25 -4.91 -24.14
CA SER A 94 -1.08 -5.79 -23.99
C SER A 94 -1.09 -6.60 -22.68
N LEU A 95 -1.98 -6.28 -21.74
CA LEU A 95 -2.04 -6.94 -20.44
C LEU A 95 -2.74 -8.32 -20.54
N PRO A 96 -2.23 -9.35 -19.84
CA PRO A 96 -2.84 -10.67 -19.86
C PRO A 96 -4.25 -10.65 -19.28
N SER A 97 -5.21 -11.22 -20.01
CA SER A 97 -6.61 -11.41 -19.60
C SER A 97 -6.76 -12.59 -18.63
N ALA A 98 -6.08 -12.55 -17.47
CA ALA A 98 -6.04 -13.70 -16.57
C ALA A 98 -6.81 -13.48 -15.26
N TRP A 99 -7.83 -14.32 -15.05
CA TRP A 99 -8.59 -14.60 -13.81
C TRP A 99 -9.42 -13.48 -13.13
N ARG A 100 -9.15 -12.18 -13.39
CA ARG A 100 -9.84 -11.06 -12.72
C ARG A 100 -10.56 -10.10 -13.68
N CYS A 101 -11.26 -10.67 -14.66
CA CYS A 101 -11.97 -9.94 -15.72
C CYS A 101 -13.21 -9.18 -15.26
N ASN A 102 -13.62 -9.28 -13.99
CA ASN A 102 -14.78 -8.58 -13.46
C ASN A 102 -14.52 -7.09 -13.18
N LYS A 103 -13.27 -6.63 -13.29
CA LYS A 103 -12.88 -5.24 -13.12
C LYS A 103 -11.83 -4.87 -14.16
N VAL A 104 -11.93 -3.66 -14.69
CA VAL A 104 -11.06 -3.12 -15.74
C VAL A 104 -10.20 -1.98 -15.22
N MET A 105 -9.10 -1.70 -15.92
CA MET A 105 -8.21 -0.58 -15.63
C MET A 105 -8.85 0.75 -16.02
N ASP A 106 -8.62 1.78 -15.20
CA ASP A 106 -9.05 3.14 -15.51
C ASP A 106 -8.14 3.80 -16.55
N ILE A 107 -8.57 3.74 -17.80
CA ILE A 107 -7.89 4.37 -18.93
C ILE A 107 -8.37 5.80 -19.21
N TYR A 108 -9.43 6.27 -18.54
CA TYR A 108 -10.10 7.53 -18.86
C TYR A 108 -9.61 8.68 -17.97
N SER A 109 -9.41 8.42 -16.67
CA SER A 109 -8.94 9.46 -15.75
C SER A 109 -7.50 9.90 -15.99
N GLY A 110 -6.70 9.06 -16.66
CA GLY A 110 -5.28 9.29 -16.84
C GLY A 110 -4.45 9.21 -15.56
N CYS A 111 -5.07 8.97 -14.39
CA CYS A 111 -4.38 9.10 -13.12
C CYS A 111 -3.68 7.79 -12.72
N ALA A 112 -2.40 7.88 -12.39
CA ALA A 112 -1.62 6.77 -11.85
C ALA A 112 -0.84 7.21 -10.61
N LEU A 113 -0.62 6.27 -9.69
CA LEU A 113 0.36 6.44 -8.62
C LEU A 113 1.69 5.86 -9.08
N CYS A 114 2.74 6.68 -9.08
CA CYS A 114 4.11 6.31 -9.40
C CYS A 114 4.85 5.87 -8.13
N LEU A 115 5.45 4.69 -8.16
CA LEU A 115 6.18 4.07 -7.04
C LEU A 115 7.56 3.58 -7.49
N PRO A 116 8.56 3.51 -6.60
CA PRO A 116 9.80 2.82 -6.90
C PRO A 116 9.55 1.30 -7.06
N ASN A 117 10.27 0.68 -7.99
CA ASN A 117 10.26 -0.77 -8.14
C ASN A 117 11.12 -1.42 -7.05
N LEU A 118 10.49 -1.82 -5.95
CA LEU A 118 11.16 -2.45 -4.80
C LEU A 118 11.72 -3.85 -5.10
N THR A 119 11.31 -4.49 -6.21
CA THR A 119 11.87 -5.77 -6.67
C THR A 119 13.24 -5.61 -7.33
N THR A 120 13.57 -4.41 -7.79
CA THR A 120 14.84 -4.05 -8.46
C THR A 120 15.40 -2.76 -7.87
N PRO A 121 16.01 -2.81 -6.67
CA PRO A 121 16.46 -1.61 -5.96
C PRO A 121 17.52 -0.82 -6.76
N LEU A 122 17.52 0.50 -6.59
CA LEU A 122 18.26 1.48 -7.40
C LEU A 122 19.76 1.20 -7.56
N TYR A 123 20.37 0.55 -6.58
CA TYR A 123 21.82 0.27 -6.54
C TYR A 123 22.21 -1.03 -7.25
N HIS A 124 21.23 -1.81 -7.72
CA HIS A 124 21.52 -3.05 -8.43
C HIS A 124 21.65 -2.76 -9.92
N GLN A 125 22.88 -2.74 -10.43
CA GLN A 125 23.10 -2.78 -11.87
C GLN A 125 22.53 -4.10 -12.42
N PRO A 126 21.86 -4.09 -13.58
CA PRO A 126 21.30 -5.31 -14.20
C PRO A 126 22.34 -6.43 -14.44
N THR A 127 23.63 -6.07 -14.43
CA THR A 127 24.78 -6.95 -14.66
C THR A 127 25.35 -7.60 -13.39
N LEU A 128 24.93 -7.16 -12.20
CA LEU A 128 25.35 -7.78 -10.94
C LEU A 128 24.71 -9.15 -10.80
N MET A 129 25.52 -10.17 -10.53
CA MET A 129 25.06 -11.53 -10.23
C MET A 129 25.49 -11.91 -8.81
N PRO A 130 24.66 -12.63 -8.03
CA PRO A 130 23.29 -13.05 -8.34
C PRO A 130 22.26 -11.89 -8.36
N PRO A 131 21.08 -12.08 -8.98
CA PRO A 131 20.01 -11.08 -8.94
C PRO A 131 19.41 -10.97 -7.53
N PRO A 132 18.72 -9.86 -7.21
CA PRO A 132 18.04 -9.72 -5.93
C PRO A 132 16.90 -10.74 -5.78
N LEU A 133 16.72 -11.27 -4.57
CA LEU A 133 15.57 -12.09 -4.20
C LEU A 133 14.55 -11.22 -3.48
N CYS A 134 13.35 -11.09 -4.03
CA CYS A 134 12.25 -10.35 -3.42
C CYS A 134 11.17 -11.29 -2.87
N ILE A 135 10.76 -11.06 -1.62
CA ILE A 135 9.72 -11.82 -0.94
C ILE A 135 8.61 -10.85 -0.53
N GLU A 136 7.41 -11.01 -1.08
CA GLU A 136 6.21 -10.30 -0.64
C GLU A 136 5.40 -11.19 0.33
N ILE A 137 5.12 -10.68 1.52
CA ILE A 137 4.34 -11.36 2.56
C ILE A 137 3.10 -10.53 2.87
N LYS A 138 1.93 -11.18 2.92
CA LYS A 138 0.69 -10.59 3.47
C LYS A 138 0.44 -11.16 4.87
N PRO A 139 0.86 -10.47 5.95
CA PRO A 139 0.89 -11.05 7.29
C PRO A 139 -0.50 -11.19 7.92
N LYS A 140 -1.52 -10.50 7.41
CA LYS A 140 -2.89 -10.50 7.96
C LYS A 140 -2.94 -9.99 9.41
N CYS A 141 -4.10 -10.13 10.04
CA CYS A 141 -4.35 -9.62 11.39
C CYS A 141 -3.61 -10.48 12.45
N GLY A 142 -2.72 -9.85 13.20
CA GLY A 142 -1.84 -10.47 14.19
C GLY A 142 -2.40 -10.57 15.62
N PHE A 143 -3.68 -10.25 15.83
CA PHE A 143 -4.30 -10.29 17.16
C PHE A 143 -5.70 -10.94 17.14
N LEU A 144 -6.21 -11.25 18.34
CA LEU A 144 -7.59 -11.70 18.57
C LEU A 144 -8.43 -10.54 19.13
N PRO A 145 -9.68 -10.34 18.66
CA PRO A 145 -10.53 -9.27 19.17
C PRO A 145 -10.85 -9.44 20.65
N SER A 146 -11.09 -8.31 21.33
CA SER A 146 -11.54 -8.28 22.72
C SER A 146 -12.96 -8.83 22.88
N SER A 147 -13.22 -9.54 23.98
CA SER A 147 -14.53 -10.15 24.26
C SER A 147 -15.67 -9.14 24.48
N LYS A 148 -15.36 -7.88 24.84
CA LYS A 148 -16.37 -6.86 25.20
C LYS A 148 -17.45 -6.64 24.15
N HIS A 149 -17.09 -6.76 22.87
CA HIS A 149 -17.99 -6.45 21.74
C HIS A 149 -18.21 -7.63 20.80
N VAL A 150 -17.93 -8.86 21.26
CA VAL A 150 -17.96 -10.05 20.41
C VAL A 150 -19.03 -11.01 20.90
N SER A 151 -20.04 -11.25 20.07
CA SER A 151 -21.14 -12.18 20.38
C SER A 151 -20.77 -13.66 20.26
N LYS A 152 -19.75 -13.98 19.45
CA LYS A 152 -19.33 -15.36 19.17
C LYS A 152 -17.98 -15.67 19.81
N GLU A 153 -17.99 -16.53 20.81
CA GLU A 153 -16.80 -16.97 21.56
C GLU A 153 -15.67 -17.50 20.66
N ILE A 154 -15.98 -18.12 19.53
CA ILE A 154 -14.95 -18.62 18.60
C ILE A 154 -14.00 -17.51 18.12
N LYS A 155 -14.48 -16.26 18.02
CA LYS A 155 -13.69 -15.12 17.54
C LYS A 155 -12.62 -14.70 18.53
N THR A 156 -12.76 -15.01 19.82
CA THR A 156 -11.74 -14.75 20.85
C THR A 156 -10.77 -15.92 21.03
N ARG A 157 -11.00 -17.05 20.34
CA ARG A 157 -10.19 -18.28 20.45
C ARG A 157 -9.42 -18.61 19.17
N VAL A 158 -9.96 -18.25 18.00
CA VAL A 158 -9.39 -18.58 16.69
C VAL A 158 -9.25 -17.32 15.85
N CYS A 159 -8.09 -17.11 15.24
CA CYS A 159 -7.83 -15.91 14.45
C CYS A 159 -8.70 -15.87 13.18
N ARG A 160 -8.98 -14.65 12.71
CA ARG A 160 -9.79 -14.41 11.50
C ARG A 160 -9.24 -15.14 10.29
N PHE A 161 -7.92 -15.21 10.12
CA PHE A 161 -7.30 -15.91 9.00
C PHE A 161 -7.64 -17.41 9.00
N CYS A 162 -7.42 -18.09 10.12
CA CYS A 162 -7.68 -19.52 10.26
C CYS A 162 -9.17 -19.85 10.06
N MET A 163 -10.07 -19.05 10.63
CA MET A 163 -11.51 -19.21 10.36
C MET A 163 -11.84 -19.02 8.87
N HIS A 164 -11.31 -17.97 8.24
CA HIS A 164 -11.59 -17.66 6.84
C HIS A 164 -11.00 -18.71 5.87
N GLN A 165 -9.93 -19.40 6.24
CA GLN A 165 -9.38 -20.50 5.45
C GLN A 165 -10.40 -21.65 5.27
N HIS A 166 -11.20 -21.99 6.29
CA HIS A 166 -12.27 -22.99 6.15
C HIS A 166 -13.30 -22.58 5.10
N TYR A 167 -13.78 -21.33 5.18
CA TYR A 167 -14.72 -20.78 4.20
C TYR A 167 -14.14 -20.79 2.77
N LYS A 168 -12.89 -20.38 2.59
CA LYS A 168 -12.30 -20.31 1.24
C LYS A 168 -12.12 -21.70 0.62
N VAL A 169 -11.80 -22.72 1.42
CA VAL A 169 -11.72 -24.10 0.94
C VAL A 169 -13.11 -24.66 0.62
N SER A 170 -14.11 -24.43 1.48
CA SER A 170 -15.48 -24.93 1.24
C SER A 170 -16.13 -24.31 0.01
N ASN A 171 -15.76 -23.07 -0.34
CA ASN A 171 -16.23 -22.37 -1.54
C ASN A 171 -15.35 -22.61 -2.77
N GLY A 172 -14.40 -23.56 -2.72
CA GLY A 172 -13.55 -23.89 -3.87
C GLY A 172 -12.54 -22.81 -4.27
N MET A 173 -12.35 -21.77 -3.46
CA MET A 173 -11.36 -20.71 -3.73
C MET A 173 -9.91 -21.21 -3.54
N TRP A 174 -9.71 -22.21 -2.67
CA TRP A 174 -8.42 -22.88 -2.46
C TRP A 174 -8.59 -24.39 -2.40
N ARG A 175 -7.59 -25.12 -2.90
CA ARG A 175 -7.57 -26.58 -2.88
C ARG A 175 -7.39 -27.17 -1.47
N LYS A 176 -6.67 -26.47 -0.58
CA LYS A 176 -6.40 -26.92 0.79
C LYS A 176 -6.21 -25.74 1.74
N ARG A 177 -6.38 -26.02 3.02
CA ARG A 177 -6.17 -25.06 4.11
C ARG A 177 -4.67 -24.79 4.28
N SER A 178 -4.30 -23.53 4.48
CA SER A 178 -2.94 -23.18 4.92
C SER A 178 -2.69 -23.62 6.37
N LEU A 179 -1.44 -23.97 6.68
CA LEU A 179 -0.97 -24.21 8.06
C LEU A 179 -0.44 -22.94 8.73
N TYR A 180 -0.34 -21.85 7.98
CA TYR A 180 0.07 -20.55 8.49
C TYR A 180 -0.98 -19.98 9.47
N CYS A 181 -0.51 -19.45 10.61
CA CYS A 181 -1.30 -18.62 11.51
C CYS A 181 -0.60 -17.27 11.71
N PRO A 182 -1.29 -16.13 11.52
CA PRO A 182 -0.72 -14.81 11.79
C PRO A 182 -0.22 -14.65 13.23
N LEU A 183 -0.93 -15.22 14.21
CA LEU A 183 -0.55 -15.09 15.62
C LEU A 183 0.85 -15.67 15.88
N ASP A 184 1.24 -16.72 15.15
CA ASP A 184 2.57 -17.32 15.26
C ASP A 184 3.64 -16.36 14.75
N LEU A 185 3.39 -15.68 13.62
CA LEU A 185 4.29 -14.68 13.04
C LEU A 185 4.49 -13.46 13.96
N PHE A 186 3.42 -13.04 14.65
CA PHE A 186 3.41 -11.86 15.53
C PHE A 186 3.66 -12.18 17.00
N SER A 187 3.89 -13.45 17.37
CA SER A 187 4.05 -13.92 18.76
C SER A 187 5.23 -13.31 19.53
N GLY A 188 6.12 -12.57 18.85
CA GLY A 188 7.17 -11.76 19.48
C GLY A 188 8.34 -12.56 20.06
N SER A 189 8.29 -13.90 20.08
CA SER A 189 9.40 -14.73 20.52
C SER A 189 10.55 -14.67 19.51
N GLY A 190 11.45 -13.69 19.69
CA GLY A 190 12.68 -13.54 18.91
C GLY A 190 12.73 -12.36 17.94
N LEU A 191 11.71 -11.49 17.91
CA LEU A 191 11.73 -10.27 17.09
C LEU A 191 12.02 -9.03 17.96
N PRO A 192 12.85 -8.08 17.49
CA PRO A 192 13.07 -6.81 18.19
C PRO A 192 11.75 -6.07 18.43
N SER A 193 11.63 -5.43 19.60
CA SER A 193 10.41 -4.73 20.04
C SER A 193 9.97 -3.60 19.12
N ASP A 194 10.87 -3.06 18.29
CA ASP A 194 10.67 -1.93 17.39
C ASP A 194 10.70 -2.30 15.90
N CYS A 195 10.76 -3.60 15.56
CA CYS A 195 10.81 -4.04 14.17
C CYS A 195 9.51 -3.73 13.40
N VAL A 196 9.57 -3.79 12.07
CA VAL A 196 8.41 -3.52 11.18
C VAL A 196 7.16 -4.34 11.54
N LEU A 197 7.32 -5.61 11.93
CA LEU A 197 6.20 -6.46 12.33
C LEU A 197 5.58 -5.99 13.65
N SER A 198 6.39 -5.57 14.62
CA SER A 198 5.89 -4.98 15.86
C SER A 198 5.07 -3.72 15.57
N ARG A 199 5.58 -2.81 14.73
CA ARG A 199 4.88 -1.56 14.38
C ARG A 199 3.60 -1.80 13.59
N ILE A 200 3.60 -2.77 12.66
CA ILE A 200 2.38 -3.23 11.98
C ILE A 200 1.35 -3.74 12.99
N LEU A 201 1.76 -4.56 13.95
CA LEU A 201 0.85 -5.07 14.98
C LEU A 201 0.27 -3.93 15.84
N HIS A 202 1.09 -2.96 16.25
CA HIS A 202 0.61 -1.79 17.01
C HIS A 202 -0.40 -0.98 16.21
N THR A 203 -0.17 -0.80 14.91
CA THR A 203 -1.12 -0.13 14.02
C THR A 203 -2.42 -0.90 13.92
N GLN A 204 -2.36 -2.22 13.73
CA GLN A 204 -3.54 -3.09 13.68
C GLN A 204 -4.36 -3.05 14.99
N LEU A 205 -3.72 -2.82 16.14
CA LEU A 205 -4.35 -2.73 17.45
C LEU A 205 -5.02 -1.36 17.71
N LEU A 206 -4.77 -0.34 16.88
CA LEU A 206 -5.53 0.92 16.94
C LEU A 206 -7.02 0.65 16.68
N ASP A 207 -7.31 -0.33 15.82
CA ASP A 207 -8.64 -0.90 15.63
C ASP A 207 -8.84 -2.22 16.40
N SER A 208 -8.79 -2.11 17.73
CA SER A 208 -9.06 -3.24 18.65
C SER A 208 -10.55 -3.59 18.77
N LEU A 209 -11.44 -2.77 18.21
CA LEU A 209 -12.86 -3.08 18.12
C LEU A 209 -13.05 -4.14 17.04
N ASP A 210 -13.77 -5.20 17.39
CA ASP A 210 -14.29 -6.10 16.37
C ASP A 210 -15.33 -5.36 15.52
N ILE A 211 -15.60 -5.85 14.31
CA ILE A 211 -16.66 -5.31 13.44
C ILE A 211 -18.02 -5.21 14.16
N GLU A 212 -18.32 -6.09 15.11
CA GLU A 212 -19.53 -6.03 15.93
C GLU A 212 -19.57 -4.81 16.85
N GLY A 213 -18.40 -4.32 17.31
CA GLY A 213 -18.27 -3.06 18.05
C GLY A 213 -18.18 -1.82 17.15
N LEU A 214 -17.57 -1.94 15.98
CA LEU A 214 -17.49 -0.85 15.00
C LEU A 214 -18.82 -0.58 14.29
N PHE A 215 -19.61 -1.61 14.01
CA PHE A 215 -20.82 -1.48 13.19
C PHE A 215 -21.85 -0.50 13.77
N PRO A 216 -22.14 -0.49 15.08
CA PRO A 216 -22.97 0.55 15.70
C PRO A 216 -22.42 1.97 15.51
N LEU A 217 -21.09 2.16 15.60
CA LEU A 217 -20.44 3.45 15.38
C LEU A 217 -20.56 3.90 13.93
N TYR A 218 -20.33 2.99 12.98
CA TYR A 218 -20.55 3.23 11.56
C TYR A 218 -22.00 3.68 11.29
N ARG A 219 -22.99 2.99 11.87
CA ARG A 219 -24.41 3.34 11.71
C ARG A 219 -24.72 4.72 12.29
N ARG A 220 -24.10 5.11 13.40
CA ARG A 220 -24.23 6.46 13.98
C ARG A 220 -23.73 7.53 13.00
N VAL A 221 -22.54 7.34 12.43
CA VAL A 221 -21.97 8.25 11.42
C VAL A 221 -22.84 8.30 10.17
N GLU A 222 -23.28 7.15 9.66
CA GLU A 222 -24.14 7.06 8.48
C GLU A 222 -25.46 7.81 8.67
N GLN A 223 -26.14 7.60 9.81
CA GLN A 223 -27.38 8.29 10.15
C GLN A 223 -27.19 9.80 10.28
N HIS A 224 -26.11 10.22 10.94
CA HIS A 224 -25.75 11.63 11.08
C HIS A 224 -25.52 12.28 9.71
N LEU A 225 -24.75 11.63 8.84
CA LEU A 225 -24.46 12.14 7.49
C LEU A 225 -25.68 12.11 6.57
N HIS A 226 -26.65 11.22 6.80
CA HIS A 226 -27.92 11.25 6.09
C HIS A 226 -28.73 12.52 6.43
N GLN A 227 -28.71 12.94 7.70
CA GLN A 227 -29.40 14.15 8.17
C GLN A 227 -28.61 15.42 7.87
N PHE A 228 -27.28 15.35 7.95
CA PHE A 228 -26.35 16.47 7.78
C PHE A 228 -25.26 16.17 6.74
N PRO A 229 -25.59 16.04 5.43
CA PRO A 229 -24.62 15.65 4.40
C PRO A 229 -23.40 16.58 4.28
N LYS A 230 -23.60 17.87 4.59
CA LYS A 230 -22.53 18.88 4.55
C LYS A 230 -21.45 18.67 5.61
N GLU A 231 -21.71 17.89 6.65
CA GLU A 231 -20.73 17.61 7.69
C GLU A 231 -19.72 16.54 7.33
N ARG A 232 -19.88 15.85 6.18
CA ARG A 232 -18.94 14.81 5.74
C ARG A 232 -17.50 15.29 5.67
N SER A 233 -17.28 16.51 5.15
CA SER A 233 -15.96 17.14 5.09
C SER A 233 -15.47 17.55 6.48
N ARG A 234 -16.35 18.05 7.35
CA ARG A 234 -16.02 18.42 8.75
C ARG A 234 -15.54 17.21 9.55
N LEU A 235 -16.17 16.06 9.34
CA LEU A 235 -15.80 14.80 10.00
C LEU A 235 -14.55 14.15 9.39
N GLN A 236 -14.02 14.69 8.28
CA GLN A 236 -12.86 14.18 7.54
C GLN A 236 -12.98 12.70 7.16
N VAL A 237 -14.18 12.27 6.76
CA VAL A 237 -14.44 10.85 6.42
C VAL A 237 -13.67 10.41 5.18
N ASP A 238 -13.50 11.32 4.21
CA ASP A 238 -12.78 11.07 2.95
C ASP A 238 -11.48 11.89 2.87
N GLY A 239 -10.92 12.28 4.01
CA GLY A 239 -9.77 13.17 4.11
C GLY A 239 -10.13 14.67 4.14
N PRO A 240 -9.11 15.56 4.02
CA PRO A 240 -7.69 15.24 3.83
C PRO A 240 -7.09 14.46 5.00
N TYR A 241 -6.11 13.59 4.72
CA TYR A 241 -5.43 12.79 5.72
C TYR A 241 -4.14 13.48 6.17
N ASP A 242 -4.30 14.59 6.87
CA ASP A 242 -3.21 15.46 7.34
C ASP A 242 -2.80 15.15 8.79
N GLU A 243 -1.95 16.02 9.36
CA GLU A 243 -1.51 15.89 10.75
C GLU A 243 -2.66 15.99 11.77
N ALA A 244 -3.70 16.79 11.47
CA ALA A 244 -4.88 16.90 12.34
C ALA A 244 -5.70 15.62 12.35
N PHE A 245 -5.81 14.95 11.19
CA PHE A 245 -6.41 13.61 11.10
C PHE A 245 -5.62 12.58 11.93
N LEU A 246 -4.28 12.59 11.85
CA LEU A 246 -3.44 11.71 12.66
C LEU A 246 -3.64 11.97 14.16
N GLU A 247 -3.63 13.23 14.58
CA GLU A 247 -3.84 13.63 15.97
C GLU A 247 -5.20 13.15 16.48
N LYS A 248 -6.25 13.24 15.65
CA LYS A 248 -7.60 12.74 15.96
C LYS A 248 -7.61 11.23 16.21
N ILE A 249 -6.87 10.45 15.43
CA ILE A 249 -6.75 8.99 15.64
C ILE A 249 -5.99 8.71 16.94
N GLN A 250 -4.86 9.38 17.16
CA GLN A 250 -3.99 9.14 18.31
C GLN A 250 -4.63 9.56 19.65
N LYS A 251 -5.38 10.67 19.65
CA LYS A 251 -6.08 11.19 20.83
C LYS A 251 -7.49 10.64 21.00
N CYS A 252 -7.91 9.72 20.14
CA CYS A 252 -9.24 9.13 20.23
C CYS A 252 -9.43 8.46 21.60
N PRO A 253 -10.48 8.81 22.37
CA PRO A 253 -10.77 8.19 23.64
C PRO A 253 -10.86 6.65 23.57
N SER A 254 -10.59 6.00 24.71
CA SER A 254 -10.74 4.54 24.85
C SER A 254 -12.19 4.10 25.01
N GLU A 255 -13.06 4.98 25.50
CA GLU A 255 -14.47 4.72 25.77
C GLU A 255 -15.36 5.60 24.89
N ASP A 256 -16.50 5.04 24.48
CA ASP A 256 -17.48 5.72 23.64
C ASP A 256 -18.22 6.79 24.45
N ASP A 257 -18.04 8.05 24.08
CA ASP A 257 -18.72 9.21 24.67
C ASP A 257 -20.10 9.49 24.06
N GLY A 258 -20.52 8.68 23.09
CA GLY A 258 -21.78 8.82 22.37
C GLY A 258 -21.74 9.80 21.21
N SER A 259 -20.64 10.52 20.99
CA SER A 259 -20.51 11.51 19.93
C SER A 259 -20.38 10.89 18.53
N VAL A 260 -20.66 11.69 17.50
CA VAL A 260 -20.39 11.31 16.10
C VAL A 260 -18.90 11.45 15.79
N GLU A 261 -18.21 12.38 16.45
CA GLU A 261 -16.77 12.59 16.32
C GLU A 261 -15.98 11.36 16.76
N PHE A 262 -16.33 10.78 17.92
CA PHE A 262 -15.77 9.51 18.40
C PHE A 262 -16.05 8.36 17.43
N ALA A 263 -17.29 8.26 16.95
CA ALA A 263 -17.66 7.20 16.02
C ALA A 263 -16.90 7.32 14.69
N ALA A 264 -16.69 8.55 14.20
CA ALA A 264 -15.94 8.82 12.98
C ALA A 264 -14.44 8.55 13.13
N SER A 265 -13.83 8.86 14.28
CA SER A 265 -12.40 8.57 14.51
C SER A 265 -12.08 7.08 14.63
N LYS A 266 -13.04 6.25 15.06
CA LYS A 266 -12.87 4.79 15.15
C LYS A 266 -13.11 4.02 13.85
N SER A 267 -13.80 4.60 12.87
CA SER A 267 -14.28 3.87 11.69
C SER A 267 -13.27 3.72 10.55
N GLY A 268 -12.03 4.18 10.70
CA GLY A 268 -11.00 4.13 9.67
C GLY A 268 -9.84 3.23 10.04
N ASP A 269 -9.82 1.98 9.58
CA ASP A 269 -8.58 1.20 9.61
C ASP A 269 -8.45 0.22 8.43
N ASP A 270 -7.49 0.52 7.54
CA ASP A 270 -7.08 -0.27 6.38
C ASP A 270 -5.79 -1.09 6.65
N SER A 271 -5.24 -1.06 7.88
CA SER A 271 -3.93 -1.65 8.18
C SER A 271 -3.88 -3.19 8.16
N LYS A 272 -5.04 -3.85 8.21
CA LYS A 272 -5.16 -5.33 8.31
C LYS A 272 -4.86 -6.08 6.99
N ASP A 273 -4.78 -5.37 5.85
CA ASP A 273 -4.56 -5.95 4.52
C ASP A 273 -3.30 -5.43 3.80
N CYS A 274 -2.29 -4.96 4.54
CA CYS A 274 -1.00 -4.57 3.99
C CYS A 274 -0.12 -5.76 3.53
N SER A 275 0.85 -5.47 2.67
CA SER A 275 1.94 -6.38 2.29
C SER A 275 3.26 -5.83 2.82
N VAL A 276 4.15 -6.72 3.26
CA VAL A 276 5.55 -6.43 3.56
C VAL A 276 6.41 -6.99 2.44
N MET A 277 7.33 -6.19 1.92
CA MET A 277 8.26 -6.63 0.88
C MET A 277 9.68 -6.64 1.45
N ILE A 278 10.39 -7.76 1.27
CA ILE A 278 11.75 -7.96 1.73
C ILE A 278 12.62 -8.26 0.51
N THR A 279 13.60 -7.40 0.24
CA THR A 279 14.50 -7.55 -0.90
C THR A 279 15.91 -7.86 -0.41
N LEU A 280 16.40 -9.05 -0.74
CA LEU A 280 17.73 -9.53 -0.41
C LEU A 280 18.66 -9.31 -1.60
N CYS A 281 19.68 -8.47 -1.43
CA CYS A 281 20.68 -8.18 -2.46
C CYS A 281 22.03 -8.82 -2.12
N PRO A 282 22.68 -9.53 -3.06
CA PRO A 282 24.03 -10.01 -2.85
C PRO A 282 25.02 -8.85 -2.70
N ARG A 283 25.84 -8.89 -1.64
CA ARG A 283 26.85 -7.86 -1.39
C ARG A 283 28.17 -8.27 -2.04
N GLN A 284 28.73 -7.42 -2.90
CA GLN A 284 30.11 -7.61 -3.37
C GLN A 284 31.07 -7.55 -2.16
N ARG A 285 31.87 -8.60 -1.96
CA ARG A 285 32.96 -8.56 -0.97
C ARG A 285 33.98 -7.51 -1.44
N LYS A 286 34.15 -6.44 -0.65
CA LYS A 286 35.34 -5.59 -0.77
C LYS A 286 36.56 -6.46 -0.45
N THR A 287 37.43 -6.70 -1.42
CA THR A 287 38.76 -7.25 -1.17
C THR A 287 39.57 -6.17 -0.46
N THR A 288 39.50 -6.13 0.86
CA THR A 288 40.50 -5.46 1.68
C THR A 288 41.03 -6.46 2.68
N THR A 289 42.26 -6.89 2.42
CA THR A 289 43.16 -7.56 3.34
C THR A 289 43.36 -6.69 4.59
N SER A 290 42.60 -6.92 5.64
CA SER A 290 43.06 -6.80 7.03
C SER A 290 42.05 -7.44 7.97
N ARG A 291 42.58 -8.11 8.98
CA ARG A 291 41.89 -9.00 9.92
C ARG A 291 40.75 -8.31 10.69
N GLY A 292 39.61 -8.97 10.73
CA GLY A 292 38.79 -9.17 11.94
C GLY A 292 38.12 -7.95 12.55
N GLN A 293 36.90 -7.65 12.10
CA GLN A 293 35.76 -7.23 12.94
C GLN A 293 34.49 -7.34 12.09
N TYR A 294 33.57 -8.21 12.49
CA TYR A 294 32.25 -8.32 11.85
C TYR A 294 31.40 -7.14 12.30
N ASN A 295 31.28 -6.12 11.45
CA ASN A 295 30.24 -5.11 11.59
C ASN A 295 29.01 -5.56 10.81
N THR A 296 27.91 -5.78 11.50
CA THR A 296 26.56 -5.76 10.93
C THR A 296 26.33 -4.37 10.35
N CYS A 297 26.60 -4.17 9.06
CA CYS A 297 26.16 -2.99 8.34
C CYS A 297 24.64 -3.07 8.17
N PHE A 298 23.90 -2.37 9.04
CA PHE A 298 22.69 -1.69 8.57
C PHE A 298 23.13 -0.81 7.40
N SER A 299 22.39 -0.84 6.30
CA SER A 299 22.62 0.02 5.16
C SER A 299 22.70 1.47 5.65
N ASP A 300 23.91 2.04 5.57
CA ASP A 300 24.14 3.46 5.73
C ASP A 300 23.15 4.21 4.84
N VAL A 301 22.29 5.00 5.48
CA VAL A 301 21.39 5.97 4.84
C VAL A 301 22.29 7.03 4.20
N TYR A 302 22.61 6.84 2.92
CA TYR A 302 23.24 7.90 2.13
C TYR A 302 22.14 8.78 1.56
N ASN A 303 22.03 9.98 2.13
CA ASN A 303 21.19 11.07 1.66
C ASN A 303 21.92 11.77 0.50
N PRO A 304 21.52 11.63 -0.77
CA PRO A 304 22.08 12.48 -1.81
C PRO A 304 21.49 13.90 -1.65
N PRO A 305 22.30 14.97 -1.76
CA PRO A 305 21.80 16.33 -1.68
C PRO A 305 20.82 16.63 -2.82
N PRO A 306 19.85 17.54 -2.65
CA PRO A 306 18.69 17.73 -3.54
C PRO A 306 18.99 18.34 -4.93
N HIS A 307 20.25 18.34 -5.39
CA HIS A 307 20.64 18.90 -6.68
C HIS A 307 21.58 17.97 -7.44
N THR A 308 21.06 16.91 -8.07
CA THR A 308 21.83 16.16 -9.09
C THR A 308 20.98 15.51 -10.17
N PHE A 309 19.92 16.21 -10.61
CA PHE A 309 19.19 15.90 -11.86
C PHE A 309 19.27 17.06 -12.86
N LEU A 310 20.44 17.67 -13.03
CA LEU A 310 20.72 18.56 -14.15
C LEU A 310 22.21 18.45 -14.51
N ARG A 311 22.54 17.58 -15.47
CA ARG A 311 23.61 17.72 -16.49
C ARG A 311 23.91 16.36 -17.12
N GLN A 312 23.40 16.15 -18.32
CA GLN A 312 24.17 15.60 -19.45
C GLN A 312 23.35 15.80 -20.73
N ALA A 313 23.51 16.99 -21.31
CA ALA A 313 23.22 17.26 -22.72
C ALA A 313 24.35 18.16 -23.24
N SER A 314 25.45 17.52 -23.63
CA SER A 314 26.49 18.03 -24.54
C SER A 314 27.40 16.84 -24.82
N THR A 315 27.57 16.35 -26.04
CA THR A 315 28.22 16.99 -27.19
C THR A 315 28.16 16.06 -28.41
N PHE A 316 28.57 16.61 -29.56
CA PHE A 316 28.76 16.06 -30.92
C PHE A 316 27.60 16.35 -31.90
N SER A 317 27.79 17.01 -33.04
CA SER A 317 28.95 17.67 -33.65
C SER A 317 28.49 18.45 -34.89
N HIS A 318 29.20 19.53 -35.19
CA HIS A 318 29.24 20.29 -36.45
C HIS A 318 29.21 19.43 -37.74
N ILE A 319 28.66 20.02 -38.81
CA ILE A 319 29.10 20.06 -40.23
C ILE A 319 28.18 21.10 -40.91
N SER A 320 28.60 22.37 -41.11
CA SER A 320 29.06 22.96 -42.40
C SER A 320 28.08 22.69 -43.56
N HIS A 321 27.40 23.67 -44.14
CA HIS A 321 27.83 24.95 -44.70
C HIS A 321 26.63 25.92 -44.72
#